data_AF-A0A973M735-F1
#
_entry.id   AF-A0A973M735-F1
#
_cell.length_a   1.000
_cell.length_b   1.000
_cell.length_c   1.000
_cell.angle_alpha   90.00
_cell.angle_beta   90.00
_cell.angle_gamma   90.00
#
_symmetry.space_group_name_H-M   'P 1'
#
loop_
_entity.id
_entity.type
_entity.pdbx_description
1 polymer ?
#
loop_
_entity_poly.entity_id
_entity_poly.type
_entity_poly.pdbx_seq_one_letter_code
_entity_poly.pdbx_strand_id
1 'polypeptide(L)'
;MGRTLAVAALGLMAWQAQGRTHAPLYNPVMLNVGISCQWQQSCERRQLDAMARASSFIASTHPPLWRIHLCNRNARRGTARVDWVGFDNCIRNTQLRLRRSHRR
;
A
#
# COMPACT_ATOMS: atom_id res chain seq x y z
N MET A 1 8.66 -53.72 -31.86
CA MET A 1 8.35 -53.95 -30.42
C MET A 1 9.07 -52.87 -29.61
N GLY A 2 8.35 -51.99 -28.90
CA GLY A 2 9.03 -50.95 -28.10
C GLY A 2 8.16 -49.77 -27.64
N ARG A 3 7.13 -50.05 -26.84
CA ARG A 3 6.67 -49.27 -25.66
C ARG A 3 6.41 -47.74 -25.79
N THR A 4 5.12 -47.43 -25.92
CA THR A 4 4.33 -46.43 -25.15
C THR A 4 5.01 -45.35 -24.29
N LEU A 5 4.63 -44.11 -24.61
CA LEU A 5 4.10 -43.00 -23.76
C LEU A 5 4.92 -42.45 -22.57
N ALA A 6 5.17 -41.14 -22.59
CA ALA A 6 4.83 -40.24 -21.47
C ALA A 6 4.86 -38.77 -21.91
N VAL A 7 3.66 -38.18 -22.07
CA VAL A 7 3.47 -36.72 -22.15
C VAL A 7 3.63 -36.15 -20.74
N ALA A 8 4.75 -35.50 -20.45
CA ALA A 8 4.95 -34.80 -19.19
C ALA A 8 4.40 -33.36 -19.30
N ALA A 9 3.10 -33.22 -19.12
CA ALA A 9 2.45 -31.93 -18.88
C ALA A 9 2.73 -31.51 -17.42
N LEU A 10 3.85 -30.82 -17.18
CA LEU A 10 4.11 -30.17 -15.90
C LEU A 10 3.51 -28.76 -15.93
N GLY A 11 2.29 -28.67 -15.42
CA GLY A 11 1.59 -27.42 -15.16
C GLY A 11 2.37 -26.57 -14.17
N LEU A 12 2.87 -25.43 -14.64
CA LEU A 12 3.50 -24.42 -13.81
C LEU A 12 2.47 -23.33 -13.49
N MET A 13 1.98 -23.40 -12.25
CA MET A 13 1.69 -22.27 -11.37
C MET A 13 0.70 -21.21 -11.88
N ALA A 14 -0.59 -21.55 -11.84
CA ALA A 14 -1.62 -20.54 -11.59
C ALA A 14 -1.59 -20.16 -10.10
N TRP A 15 -0.72 -19.21 -9.72
CA TRP A 15 -0.94 -18.44 -8.50
C TRP A 15 -2.21 -17.61 -8.71
N GLN A 16 -3.36 -18.19 -8.40
CA GLN A 16 -4.60 -17.44 -8.36
C GLN A 16 -4.46 -16.42 -7.22
N ALA A 17 -4.25 -15.16 -7.58
CA ALA A 17 -4.50 -14.04 -6.70
C ALA A 17 -5.95 -14.16 -6.25
N GLN A 18 -6.17 -14.62 -5.02
CA GLN A 18 -7.50 -14.73 -4.42
C GLN A 18 -8.04 -13.31 -4.22
N GLY A 19 -8.63 -12.73 -5.26
CA GLY A 19 -9.37 -11.48 -5.16
C GLY A 19 -10.56 -11.68 -4.23
N ARG A 20 -10.80 -10.73 -3.32
CA ARG A 20 -12.03 -10.74 -2.50
C ARG A 20 -13.24 -10.61 -3.45
N THR A 21 -14.22 -11.49 -3.28
CA THR A 21 -15.46 -11.51 -4.09
C THR A 21 -16.38 -10.31 -3.80
N HIS A 22 -16.15 -9.57 -2.71
CA HIS A 22 -16.95 -8.40 -2.34
C HIS A 22 -16.08 -7.21 -1.92
N ALA A 23 -16.25 -6.09 -2.62
CA ALA A 23 -15.69 -4.80 -2.23
C ALA A 23 -16.40 -4.30 -0.95
N PRO A 24 -15.66 -3.92 0.10
CA PRO A 24 -16.22 -3.32 1.32
C PRO A 24 -16.68 -1.88 1.03
N LEU A 25 -17.90 -1.73 0.53
CA LEU A 25 -18.45 -0.42 0.10
C LEU A 25 -18.68 0.56 1.26
N TYR A 26 -18.75 0.07 2.51
CA TYR A 26 -18.98 0.90 3.72
C TYR A 26 -17.70 1.49 4.33
N ASN A 27 -16.52 1.07 3.87
CA ASN A 27 -15.25 1.61 4.37
C ASN A 27 -14.48 2.28 3.22
N PRO A 28 -14.57 3.62 3.07
CA PRO A 28 -13.95 4.33 1.96
C PRO A 28 -12.43 4.21 1.94
N VAL A 29 -11.80 3.98 3.11
CA VAL A 29 -10.36 3.72 3.19
C VAL A 29 -10.03 2.35 2.60
N MET A 30 -10.76 1.31 3.00
CA MET A 30 -10.59 -0.04 2.46
C MET A 30 -10.92 -0.12 0.96
N LEU A 31 -11.92 0.64 0.51
CA LEU A 31 -12.23 0.76 -0.92
C LEU A 31 -11.08 1.39 -1.71
N ASN A 32 -10.50 2.49 -1.21
CA ASN A 32 -9.34 3.14 -1.86
C ASN A 32 -8.10 2.25 -1.86
N VAL A 33 -7.86 1.50 -0.78
CA VAL A 33 -6.78 0.51 -0.70
C VAL A 33 -7.02 -0.62 -1.71
N GLY A 34 -8.22 -1.19 -1.73
CA GLY A 34 -8.58 -2.27 -2.65
C GLY A 34 -8.44 -1.86 -4.12
N ILE A 35 -8.91 -0.67 -4.48
CA ILE A 35 -8.73 -0.12 -5.85
C ILE A 35 -7.25 0.11 -6.17
N SER A 36 -6.48 0.69 -5.24
CA SER A 36 -5.03 0.90 -5.43
C SER A 36 -4.26 -0.42 -5.58
N CYS A 37 -4.74 -1.46 -4.92
CA CYS A 37 -4.13 -2.79 -4.90
C CYS A 37 -4.72 -3.77 -5.92
N GLN A 38 -5.68 -3.36 -6.74
CA GLN A 38 -6.42 -4.25 -7.65
C GLN A 38 -6.96 -5.51 -6.93
N TRP A 39 -7.41 -5.33 -5.69
CA TRP A 39 -7.91 -6.41 -4.83
C TRP A 39 -6.92 -7.53 -4.51
N GLN A 40 -5.61 -7.31 -4.70
CA GLN A 40 -4.58 -8.26 -4.31
C GLN A 40 -4.38 -8.25 -2.80
N GLN A 41 -4.70 -9.38 -2.14
CA GLN A 41 -4.68 -9.47 -0.67
C GLN A 41 -3.33 -9.11 -0.03
N SER A 42 -2.20 -9.46 -0.66
CA SER A 42 -0.87 -9.16 -0.14
C SER A 42 -0.53 -7.67 -0.21
N CYS A 43 -1.06 -6.95 -1.21
CA CYS A 43 -0.96 -5.50 -1.29
C CYS A 43 -1.86 -4.85 -0.25
N GLU A 44 -3.12 -5.29 -0.12
CA GLU A 44 -4.06 -4.74 0.85
C GLU A 44 -3.55 -4.86 2.28
N ARG A 45 -3.05 -6.04 2.67
CA ARG A 45 -2.45 -6.28 3.99
C ARG A 45 -1.30 -5.31 4.27
N ARG A 46 -0.35 -5.18 3.34
CA ARG A 46 0.79 -4.26 3.48
C ARG A 46 0.34 -2.80 3.64
N GLN A 47 -0.68 -2.37 2.90
CA GLN A 47 -1.23 -1.02 2.99
C GLN A 47 -1.94 -0.79 4.33
N LEU A 48 -2.75 -1.75 4.80
CA LEU A 48 -3.44 -1.66 6.10
C LEU A 48 -2.47 -1.69 7.28
N ASP A 49 -1.45 -2.56 7.23
CA ASP A 49 -0.42 -2.64 8.27
C ASP A 49 0.39 -1.35 8.33
N ALA A 50 0.76 -0.79 7.18
CA ALA A 50 1.46 0.49 7.11
C ALA A 50 0.60 1.64 7.64
N MET A 51 -0.69 1.65 7.32
CA MET A 51 -1.64 2.63 7.84
C MET A 51 -1.73 2.56 9.37
N ALA A 52 -1.86 1.36 9.94
CA ALA A 52 -1.92 1.15 11.39
C ALA A 52 -0.61 1.57 12.09
N ARG A 53 0.54 1.25 11.50
CA ARG A 53 1.84 1.72 12.02
C ARG A 53 1.97 3.23 11.96
N ALA A 54 1.56 3.86 10.85
CA ALA A 54 1.65 5.30 10.70
C ALA A 54 0.74 6.03 11.69
N SER A 55 -0.50 5.56 11.88
CA SER A 55 -1.44 6.15 12.85
C SER A 55 -0.95 6.01 14.28
N SER A 56 -0.42 4.83 14.66
CA SER A 56 0.21 4.60 15.96
C SER A 56 1.42 5.52 16.20
N PHE A 57 2.26 5.73 15.18
CA PHE A 57 3.38 6.67 15.27
C PHE A 57 2.91 8.10 15.48
N ILE A 58 1.89 8.55 14.74
CA ILE A 58 1.35 9.91 14.87
C ILE A 58 0.76 10.12 16.28
N ALA A 59 -0.01 9.15 16.78
CA ALA A 59 -0.63 9.21 18.10
C ALA A 59 0.40 9.23 19.24
N SER A 60 1.55 8.57 19.08
CA SER A 60 2.59 8.51 20.12
C SER A 60 3.55 9.70 20.06
N THR A 61 3.99 10.08 18.87
CA THR A 61 5.08 11.06 18.70
C THR A 61 4.61 12.48 18.42
N HIS A 62 3.34 12.68 18.05
CA HIS A 62 2.77 13.97 17.71
C HIS A 62 3.63 14.78 16.73
N PRO A 63 3.95 14.23 15.54
CA PRO A 63 4.82 14.92 14.59
C PRO A 63 4.17 16.24 14.14
N PRO A 64 4.98 17.26 13.81
CA PRO A 64 4.46 18.56 13.42
C PRO A 64 3.62 18.46 12.12
N LEU A 65 2.54 19.24 12.05
CA LEU A 65 1.56 19.18 10.95
C LEU A 65 2.19 19.32 9.56
N TRP A 66 3.22 20.16 9.40
CA TRP A 66 3.92 20.31 8.12
C TRP A 66 4.47 18.99 7.58
N ARG A 67 4.92 18.10 8.48
CA ARG A 67 5.48 16.80 8.13
C ARG A 67 4.39 15.84 7.69
N ILE A 68 3.26 15.83 8.40
CA ILE A 68 2.07 15.05 8.02
C ILE A 68 1.59 15.48 6.64
N HIS A 69 1.44 16.78 6.39
CA HIS A 69 1.00 17.30 5.10
C HIS A 69 1.99 17.01 3.97
N LEU A 70 3.29 17.14 4.21
CA LEU A 70 4.33 16.79 3.24
C LEU A 70 4.27 15.31 2.87
N CYS A 71 4.23 14.43 3.87
CA CYS A 71 4.18 12.99 3.64
C CYS A 71 2.88 12.57 2.97
N ASN A 72 1.74 13.16 3.35
CA ASN A 72 0.46 12.90 2.69
C ASN A 72 0.49 13.33 1.22
N ARG A 73 1.08 14.49 0.91
CA ARG A 73 1.24 14.96 -0.47
C ARG A 73 2.11 14.02 -1.29
N ASN A 74 3.22 13.55 -0.74
CA ASN A 74 4.15 12.65 -1.43
C ASN A 74 3.58 11.24 -1.62
N ALA A 75 2.76 10.78 -0.69
CA ALA A 75 2.11 9.47 -0.75
C ALA A 75 0.81 9.47 -1.59
N ARG A 76 0.32 10.63 -2.02
CA ARG A 76 -0.95 10.74 -2.75
C ARG A 76 -0.85 10.08 -4.13
N ARG A 77 -1.85 9.25 -4.47
CA ARG A 77 -2.04 8.63 -5.79
C ARG A 77 -3.38 9.09 -6.35
N GLY A 78 -3.36 10.07 -7.25
CA GLY A 78 -4.59 10.67 -7.81
C GLY A 78 -5.37 11.51 -6.79
N THR A 79 -6.70 11.56 -6.90
CA THR A 79 -7.52 12.51 -6.13
C THR A 79 -7.71 12.12 -4.66
N ALA A 80 -7.93 10.85 -4.35
CA ALA A 80 -8.33 10.41 -3.00
C ALA A 80 -7.54 9.21 -2.43
N ARG A 81 -6.55 8.69 -3.15
CA ARG A 81 -5.82 7.48 -2.72
C ARG A 81 -4.49 7.86 -2.10
N VAL A 82 -4.09 7.12 -1.08
CA VAL A 82 -2.82 7.30 -0.37
C VAL A 82 -2.09 5.96 -0.41
N ASP A 83 -0.82 6.01 -0.78
CA ASP A 83 0.14 4.93 -0.62
C ASP A 83 0.63 4.92 0.83
N TRP A 84 -0.04 4.15 1.68
CA TRP A 84 0.24 4.07 3.11
C TRP A 84 1.65 3.56 3.41
N VAL A 85 2.21 2.70 2.56
CA VAL A 85 3.61 2.25 2.70
C VAL A 85 4.56 3.43 2.50
N GLY A 86 4.35 4.22 1.44
CA GLY A 86 5.12 5.45 1.22
C GLY A 86 4.94 6.47 2.33
N PHE A 87 3.71 6.62 2.84
CA PHE A 87 3.40 7.53 3.95
C PHE A 87 4.08 7.11 5.26
N ASP A 88 4.00 5.83 5.64
CA ASP A 88 4.62 5.26 6.85
C ASP A 88 6.14 5.45 6.83
N ASN A 89 6.78 5.17 5.69
CA ASN A 89 8.22 5.40 5.51
C ASN A 89 8.58 6.89 5.62
N CYS A 90 7.77 7.77 5.03
CA CYS A 90 8.00 9.21 5.10
C CYS A 90 7.82 9.73 6.53
N ILE A 91 6.70 9.44 7.19
CA ILE A 91 6.38 10.05 8.49
C ILE A 91 7.39 9.63 9.57
N ARG A 92 8.00 8.44 9.45
CA ARG A 92 9.04 7.93 10.35
C ARG A 92 10.46 8.39 9.97
N ASN A 93 10.67 9.00 8.81
CA ASN A 93 12.00 9.43 8.37
C ASN A 93 12.52 10.65 9.16
N THR A 94 13.45 10.41 10.08
CA THR A 94 14.08 11.42 10.95
C THR A 94 14.89 12.48 10.19
N GLN A 95 15.25 12.23 8.93
CA GLN A 95 16.02 13.15 8.09
C GLN A 95 15.14 14.18 7.37
N LEU A 96 13.80 14.09 7.48
CA LEU A 96 12.91 15.08 6.88
C LEU A 96 13.15 16.47 7.48
N ARG A 97 13.62 17.38 6.63
CA ARG A 97 13.83 18.78 6.95
C ARG A 97 12.80 19.64 6.22
N LEU A 98 12.25 20.63 6.92
CA LEU A 98 11.46 21.67 6.27
C LEU A 98 12.39 22.39 5.27
N ARG A 99 12.18 22.25 3.96
CA ARG A 99 12.81 23.15 3.00
C ARG A 99 12.28 24.54 3.32
N ARG A 100 13.12 25.41 3.89
CA ARG A 100 12.83 26.84 3.95
C ARG A 100 12.61 27.28 2.51
N SER A 101 11.37 27.58 2.14
CA SER A 101 11.05 28.20 0.87
C SER A 101 11.80 29.52 0.83
N HIS A 102 12.85 29.60 0.00
CA HIS A 102 13.44 30.88 -0.36
C HIS A 102 12.40 31.57 -1.25
N ARG A 103 11.51 32.38 -0.63
CA ARG A 103 10.72 33.35 -1.39
C ARG A 103 11.73 34.29 -2.06
N ARG A 104 11.73 34.29 -3.39
CA ARG A 104 12.17 35.43 -4.21
C ARG A 104 10.90 36.07 -4.75
#